data_AF-A0A926TZK1-F1
#
_entry.id   AF-A0A926TZK1-F1
#
_cell.length_a   1.000
_cell.length_b   1.000
_cell.length_c   1.000
_cell.angle_alpha   90.00
_cell.angle_beta   90.00
_cell.angle_gamma   90.00
#
_symmetry.space_group_name_H-M   'P 1'
#
loop_
_entity.id
_entity.type
_entity.pdbx_description
1 polymer ?
#
loop_
_entity_poly.entity_id
_entity_poly.type
_entity_poly.pdbx_seq_one_letter_code
_entity_poly.pdbx_strand_id
1 'polypeptide(L)'
;MVALVRTDIPTSVDTVEKLAVWAMSILQQLHPGQTVVEATGVAERVATAAPFYITASQPAAWRFISRASLELTPNWQSSSGRIWTDVQPLSSQAIPAEYKVA
;
A
#
# COMPACT_ATOMS: atom_id res chain seq x y z
N MET A 1 13.44 -1.82 14.24
CA MET A 1 13.20 -2.81 13.17
C MET A 1 12.73 -2.05 11.95
N VAL A 2 13.45 -2.11 10.83
CA VAL A 2 13.23 -1.20 9.70
C VAL A 2 12.69 -2.03 8.53
N ALA A 3 11.39 -1.93 8.27
CA ALA A 3 10.73 -2.60 7.14
C ALA A 3 11.08 -1.96 5.78
N LEU A 4 11.50 -0.68 5.78
CA LEU A 4 11.84 0.11 4.61
C LEU A 4 13.05 1.00 4.90
N VAL A 5 14.13 0.85 4.13
CA VAL A 5 15.23 1.82 4.08
C VAL A 5 15.05 2.68 2.83
N ARG A 6 15.39 3.97 2.87
CA ARG A 6 15.21 4.87 1.71
C ARG A 6 15.88 4.36 0.42
N THR A 7 17.01 3.67 0.56
CA THR A 7 17.74 3.05 -0.55
C THR A 7 17.05 1.83 -1.17
N ASP A 8 15.98 1.31 -0.53
CA ASP A 8 15.17 0.24 -1.09
C ASP A 8 14.19 0.75 -2.17
N ILE A 9 13.90 2.05 -2.18
CA ILE A 9 13.03 2.67 -3.21
C ILE A 9 13.86 2.81 -4.49
N PRO A 10 13.49 2.15 -5.60
CA PRO A 10 14.23 2.24 -6.84
C PRO A 10 14.30 3.68 -7.37
N THR A 11 15.41 4.05 -8.02
CA THR A 11 15.58 5.41 -8.56
C THR A 11 14.57 5.75 -9.67
N SER A 12 13.99 4.74 -10.32
CA SER A 12 12.92 4.92 -11.30
C SER A 12 11.58 5.34 -10.69
N VAL A 13 11.41 5.20 -9.37
CA VAL A 13 10.25 5.66 -8.58
C VAL A 13 10.45 7.14 -8.23
N ASP A 14 10.24 7.98 -9.24
CA ASP A 14 10.52 9.43 -9.22
C ASP A 14 9.25 10.29 -9.14
N THR A 15 8.06 9.68 -9.08
CA THR A 15 6.78 10.37 -8.88
C THR A 15 5.96 9.77 -7.75
N VAL A 16 4.98 10.52 -7.24
CA VAL A 16 4.07 10.07 -6.18
C VAL A 16 3.22 8.90 -6.66
N GLU A 17 2.79 8.90 -7.92
CA GLU A 17 2.01 7.81 -8.53
C GLU A 17 2.83 6.54 -8.60
N LYS A 18 4.10 6.62 -9.04
CA LYS A 18 5.01 5.46 -9.04
C LYS A 18 5.25 4.95 -7.62
N LEU A 19 5.43 5.86 -6.66
CA LEU A 19 5.63 5.49 -5.26
C LEU A 19 4.40 4.79 -4.68
N ALA A 20 3.20 5.27 -5.00
CA ALA A 20 1.96 4.64 -4.57
C ALA A 20 1.81 3.22 -5.16
N VAL A 21 2.02 3.04 -6.47
CA VAL A 21 1.97 1.73 -7.12
C VAL A 21 2.99 0.77 -6.50
N TRP A 22 4.22 1.23 -6.31
CA TRP A 22 5.30 0.45 -5.72
C TRP A 22 4.96 0.00 -4.28
N ALA A 23 4.57 0.95 -3.42
CA ALA A 23 4.23 0.66 -2.04
C ALA A 23 3.04 -0.31 -1.92
N MET A 24 1.96 -0.07 -2.68
CA MET A 24 0.75 -0.90 -2.62
C MET A 24 1.00 -2.31 -3.16
N SER A 25 1.86 -2.46 -4.16
CA SER A 25 2.25 -3.78 -4.68
C SER A 25 3.03 -4.58 -3.64
N ILE A 26 3.93 -3.94 -2.89
CA ILE A 26 4.66 -4.56 -1.79
C ILE A 26 3.70 -5.00 -0.68
N LEU A 27 2.78 -4.13 -0.26
CA LEU A 27 1.80 -4.47 0.78
C LEU A 27 0.95 -5.68 0.38
N GLN A 28 0.47 -5.71 -0.87
CA GLN A 28 -0.27 -6.85 -1.41
C GLN A 28 0.57 -8.14 -1.45
N GLN A 29 1.84 -8.05 -1.86
CA GLN A 29 2.74 -9.20 -1.96
C GLN A 29 3.11 -9.79 -0.59
N LEU A 30 3.36 -8.94 0.40
CA LEU A 30 3.70 -9.36 1.76
C LEU A 30 2.49 -9.86 2.53
N HIS A 31 1.29 -9.36 2.22
CA HIS A 31 0.05 -9.62 2.96
C HIS A 31 -1.12 -10.12 2.08
N PRO A 32 -0.93 -11.10 1.18
CA PRO A 32 -1.91 -11.43 0.14
C PRO A 32 -3.21 -12.07 0.68
N GLY A 33 -3.16 -12.62 1.89
CA GLY A 33 -4.29 -13.25 2.56
C GLY A 33 -4.67 -12.58 3.88
N GLN A 34 -3.99 -11.50 4.29
CA GLN A 34 -4.30 -10.86 5.56
C GLN A 34 -5.59 -10.06 5.44
N THR A 35 -6.50 -10.27 6.38
CA THR A 35 -7.80 -9.60 6.43
C THR A 35 -7.99 -8.83 7.73
N VAL A 36 -8.79 -7.77 7.67
CA VAL A 36 -9.27 -7.00 8.82
C VAL A 36 -10.79 -6.91 8.76
N VAL A 37 -11.42 -6.84 9.93
CA VAL A 37 -12.87 -6.66 10.04
C VAL A 37 -13.18 -5.17 9.96
N GLU A 38 -13.88 -4.74 8.92
CA GLU A 38 -14.18 -3.32 8.68
C GLU A 38 -15.63 -2.96 8.99
N ALA A 39 -16.50 -3.96 8.97
CA ALA A 39 -17.87 -3.88 9.45
C ALA A 39 -18.25 -5.22 10.10
N THR A 40 -19.32 -5.23 10.89
CA THR A 40 -19.80 -6.44 11.58
C THR A 40 -19.99 -7.59 10.60
N GLY A 41 -19.18 -8.64 10.75
CA GLY A 41 -19.22 -9.83 9.90
C GLY A 41 -18.57 -9.67 8.51
N VAL A 42 -17.96 -8.52 8.21
CA VAL A 42 -17.33 -8.23 6.92
C VAL A 42 -15.82 -8.13 7.11
N ALA A 43 -15.12 -9.19 6.74
CA ALA A 43 -13.67 -9.22 6.67
C ALA A 43 -13.22 -8.85 5.26
N GLU A 44 -12.39 -7.83 5.16
CA GLU A 44 -11.80 -7.36 3.90
C GLU A 44 -10.30 -7.57 3.91
N ARG A 45 -9.70 -7.70 2.72
CA ARG A 45 -8.24 -7.75 2.60
C ARG A 45 -7.61 -6.44 3.06
N VAL A 46 -6.54 -6.56 3.84
CA VAL A 46 -5.76 -5.42 4.35
C VAL A 46 -5.15 -4.60 3.22
N ALA A 47 -4.69 -5.26 2.16
CA ALA A 47 -4.22 -4.60 0.95
C ALA A 47 -4.78 -5.36 -0.26
N THR A 48 -5.08 -4.63 -1.34
CA THR A 48 -5.30 -5.15 -2.69
C THR A 48 -4.67 -4.20 -3.69
N ALA A 49 -4.04 -4.75 -4.72
CA ALA A 49 -3.39 -3.96 -5.76
C ALA A 49 -3.34 -4.76 -7.05
N ALA A 50 -3.93 -4.26 -8.13
CA ALA A 50 -3.94 -4.93 -9.43
C ALA A 50 -4.20 -3.96 -10.59
N PRO A 51 -3.75 -4.30 -11.81
CA PRO A 51 -4.17 -3.61 -13.03
C PRO A 51 -5.61 -4.02 -13.41
N PHE A 52 -6.42 -3.04 -13.78
CA PHE A 52 -7.78 -3.23 -14.26
C PHE A 52 -7.96 -2.55 -15.61
N TYR A 53 -8.60 -3.25 -16.54
CA TYR A 53 -8.94 -2.69 -17.84
C TYR A 53 -10.28 -1.95 -17.76
N ILE A 54 -10.26 -0.64 -17.95
CA ILE A 54 -11.42 0.23 -17.83
C ILE A 54 -11.99 0.47 -19.22
N THR A 55 -13.09 -0.22 -19.53
CA THR A 55 -13.81 -0.09 -20.81
C THR A 55 -14.71 1.14 -20.88
N ALA A 56 -15.02 1.74 -19.74
CA ALA A 56 -15.82 2.96 -19.65
C ALA A 56 -15.06 4.23 -20.08
N SER A 57 -13.72 4.20 -20.18
CA SER A 57 -12.96 5.32 -20.74
C SER A 57 -12.92 5.24 -22.27
N GLN A 58 -12.75 6.39 -22.93
CA GLN A 58 -12.60 6.48 -24.38
C GLN A 58 -11.29 7.23 -24.71
N PRO A 59 -10.23 6.56 -25.19
CA PRO A 59 -10.14 5.10 -25.41
C PRO A 59 -10.15 4.31 -24.10
N ALA A 60 -10.51 3.03 -24.18
CA ALA A 60 -10.39 2.11 -23.06
C ALA A 60 -8.92 1.97 -22.64
N ALA A 61 -8.67 1.94 -21.34
CA ALA A 61 -7.30 2.02 -20.81
C ALA A 61 -7.11 1.13 -19.58
N TRP A 62 -5.89 0.62 -19.40
CA TRP A 62 -5.47 -0.01 -18.15
C TRP A 62 -5.23 1.04 -17.08
N ARG A 63 -5.72 0.78 -15.87
CA ARG A 63 -5.44 1.57 -14.68
C ARG A 63 -4.98 0.66 -13.55
N PHE A 64 -4.06 1.14 -12.74
CA PHE A 64 -3.73 0.48 -11.49
C PHE A 64 -4.76 0.88 -10.43
N ILE A 65 -5.41 -0.09 -9.81
CA ILE A 65 -6.36 0.13 -8.72
C ILE A 65 -5.84 -0.59 -7.49
N SER A 66 -5.82 0.13 -6.39
CA SER A 66 -5.36 -0.41 -5.12
C SER A 66 -6.17 0.13 -3.96
N ARG A 67 -6.23 -0.65 -2.88
CA ARG A 67 -6.90 -0.32 -1.62
C ARG A 67 -6.03 -0.83 -0.47
N ALA A 68 -5.91 -0.07 0.61
CA ALA A 68 -5.37 -0.57 1.87
C ALA A 68 -6.22 -0.10 3.05
N SER A 69 -6.22 -0.94 4.09
CA SER A 69 -6.81 -0.68 5.40
C SER A 69 -5.69 -0.76 6.42
N LEU A 70 -5.17 0.41 6.79
CA LEU A 70 -4.03 0.54 7.68
C LEU A 70 -4.50 1.09 9.02
N GLU A 71 -4.16 0.38 10.09
CA GLU A 71 -4.52 0.80 11.44
C GLU A 71 -3.80 2.10 11.80
N LEU A 72 -4.53 3.03 12.42
CA LEU A 72 -3.99 4.29 12.91
C LEU A 72 -3.80 4.22 14.44
N THR A 73 -2.87 5.00 14.97
CA THR A 73 -2.71 5.20 16.42
C THR A 73 -4.04 5.67 17.05
N PRO A 74 -4.36 5.30 18.30
CA PRO A 74 -5.61 5.73 18.94
C PRO A 74 -5.80 7.26 19.01
N ASN A 75 -4.70 8.03 19.00
CA ASN A 75 -4.68 9.48 19.09
C ASN A 75 -4.40 10.17 17.74
N TRP A 76 -4.53 9.48 16.60
CA TRP A 76 -4.24 10.05 15.27
C TRP A 76 -4.99 11.36 14.99
N GLN A 77 -6.17 11.56 15.58
CA GLN A 77 -7.01 12.74 15.40
C GLN A 77 -6.51 13.97 16.18
N SER A 78 -5.83 13.75 17.31
CA SER A 78 -5.25 14.81 18.14
C SER A 78 -3.75 14.98 17.94
N SER A 79 -3.13 14.10 17.15
CA SER A 79 -1.77 14.24 16.66
C SER A 79 -1.65 15.52 15.83
N SER A 80 -0.66 16.35 16.15
CA SER A 80 -0.30 17.53 15.33
C SER A 80 0.52 17.15 14.08
N GLY A 81 0.82 15.86 13.92
CA GLY A 81 1.60 15.30 12.82
C GLY A 81 0.82 15.18 11.52
N ARG A 82 1.51 14.65 10.52
CA ARG A 82 0.89 14.27 9.25
C ARG A 82 0.36 12.85 9.39
N ILE A 83 -0.80 12.54 8.84
CA ILE A 83 -1.49 11.24 9.08
C ILE A 83 -0.60 10.00 8.88
N TRP A 84 0.37 10.02 7.97
CA TRP A 84 1.30 8.90 7.75
C TRP A 84 2.25 8.64 8.93
N THR A 85 2.41 9.57 9.87
CA THR A 85 3.18 9.36 11.11
C THR A 85 2.43 8.54 12.15
N ASP A 86 1.13 8.38 11.97
CA ASP A 86 0.22 7.70 12.89
C ASP A 86 -0.19 6.29 12.38
N VAL A 87 0.35 5.85 11.25
CA VAL A 87 0.07 4.51 10.70
C VAL A 87 0.86 3.45 11.45
N GLN A 88 0.16 2.40 11.90
CA GLN A 88 0.77 1.21 12.49
C GLN A 88 1.36 0.29 11.41
N PRO A 89 2.55 -0.32 11.65
CA PRO A 89 3.13 -1.25 10.71
C PRO A 89 2.31 -2.54 10.64
N LEU A 90 1.97 -2.99 9.43
CA LEU A 90 1.32 -4.29 9.22
C LEU A 90 2.24 -5.47 9.55
N SER A 91 3.53 -5.33 9.23
CA SER A 91 4.55 -6.30 9.59
C SER A 91 5.96 -5.72 9.59
N SER A 92 6.89 -6.57 9.98
CA SER A 92 8.33 -6.33 9.99
C SER A 92 9.09 -6.93 8.82
N GLN A 93 8.37 -7.58 7.89
CA GLN A 93 9.01 -8.33 6.83
C GLN A 93 9.81 -7.40 5.91
N ALA A 94 10.98 -7.88 5.49
CA ALA A 94 11.82 -7.14 4.56
C ALA A 94 11.14 -7.06 3.19
N ILE A 95 11.30 -5.93 2.51
CA ILE A 95 10.84 -5.77 1.12
C ILE A 95 11.53 -6.82 0.25
N PRO A 96 10.79 -7.60 -0.57
CA PRO A 96 11.38 -8.59 -1.46
C PRO A 96 12.34 -7.95 -2.48
N ALA A 97 13.40 -8.66 -2.84
CA ALA A 97 14.50 -8.10 -3.63
C ALA A 97 14.04 -7.59 -5.01
N GLU A 98 13.06 -8.25 -5.61
CA GLU A 98 12.48 -7.90 -6.90
C GLU A 98 11.81 -6.52 -6.93
N TYR A 99 11.40 -5.98 -5.77
CA TYR A 99 10.84 -4.63 -5.69
C TYR A 99 11.91 -3.55 -5.50
N LYS A 100 13.16 -3.93 -5.19
CA LYS A 100 14.26 -2.98 -4.95
C LYS A 100 15.04 -2.62 -6.22
N VAL A 101 14.75 -3.29 -7.32
CA VAL A 101 15.48 -3.15 -8.59
C VAL A 101 14.53 -2.63 -9.68
N ALA A 102 14.70 -1.37 -10.06
CA ALA A 102 14.07 -0.74 -11.24
C ALA A 102 14.72 0.61 -11.57
#